data_AF-A0A438FUG6-F1
#
_entry.id   AF-A0A438FUG6-F1
#
_cell.length_a   1.000
_cell.length_b   1.000
_cell.length_c   1.000
_cell.angle_alpha   90.00
_cell.angle_beta   90.00
_cell.angle_gamma   90.00
#
_symmetry.space_group_name_H-M   'P 1'
#
loop_
_entity.id
_entity.type
_entity.pdbx_description
1 polymer ?
#
loop_
_entity_poly.entity_id
_entity_poly.type
_entity_poly.pdbx_seq_one_letter_code
_entity_poly.pdbx_strand_id
1 'polypeptide(L)'
;MKVCVVMGVAQLLIWTIWAGVTRHPSRWKLWTVVVGGGLAMLLEIYDFPPYEGFVDAHALWHATTIPLTYIWWSFIKDDAEFQTANLLKKDSILEWEVPEEY
;
A
#
# COMPACT_ATOMS: atom_id res chain seq x y z
N MET A 1 22.35 -3.06 1.76
CA MET A 1 21.57 -4.31 1.64
C MET A 1 20.90 -4.72 2.96
N LYS A 2 21.61 -5.13 4.03
CA LYS A 2 20.95 -5.64 5.27
C LYS A 2 19.90 -4.70 5.88
N VAL A 3 20.20 -3.40 5.98
CA VAL A 3 19.23 -2.41 6.51
C VAL A 3 18.03 -2.25 5.57
N CYS A 4 18.25 -2.18 4.26
CA CYS A 4 17.18 -2.09 3.26
C CYS A 4 16.22 -3.29 3.35
N VAL A 5 16.78 -4.50 3.49
CA VAL A 5 16.00 -5.74 3.64
C VAL A 5 15.18 -5.71 4.92
N VAL A 6 15.76 -5.31 6.05
CA VAL A 6 15.03 -5.21 7.33
C VAL A 6 13.88 -4.20 7.24
N MET A 7 14.13 -3.03 6.63
CA MET A 7 13.09 -2.02 6.41
C MET A 7 11.99 -2.51 5.46
N GLY A 8 12.35 -3.24 4.39
CA GLY A 8 11.39 -3.84 3.46
C GLY A 8 10.52 -4.91 4.13
N VAL A 9 11.10 -5.79 4.94
CA VAL A 9 10.36 -6.79 5.72
C VAL A 9 9.41 -6.11 6.70
N ALA A 10 9.87 -5.10 7.43
CA ALA A 10 9.04 -4.34 8.37
C ALA A 10 7.85 -3.68 7.65
N GLN A 11 8.10 -3.04 6.50
CA GLN A 11 7.07 -2.43 5.66
C GLN A 11 6.01 -3.46 5.25
N LEU A 12 6.42 -4.61 4.72
CA LEU A 12 5.49 -5.67 4.29
C LEU A 12 4.65 -6.18 5.46
N LEU A 13 5.25 -6.42 6.63
CA LEU A 13 4.54 -6.92 7.80
C LEU A 13 3.49 -5.94 8.30
N ILE A 14 3.84 -4.66 8.44
CA ILE A 14 2.92 -3.61 8.89
C ILE A 14 1.69 -3.55 7.98
N TRP A 15 1.90 -3.52 6.67
CA TRP A 15 0.81 -3.43 5.70
C TRP A 15 0.00 -4.71 5.57
N THR A 16 0.62 -5.88 5.74
CA THR A 16 -0.10 -7.16 5.78
C THR A 16 -1.04 -7.23 6.98
N ILE A 17 -0.55 -6.84 8.16
CA ILE A 17 -1.35 -6.79 9.39
C ILE A 17 -2.51 -5.81 9.21
N TRP A 18 -2.23 -4.61 8.69
CA TRP A 18 -3.26 -3.61 8.46
C TRP A 18 -4.32 -4.08 7.45
N ALA A 19 -3.94 -4.71 6.34
CA ALA A 19 -4.85 -5.25 5.34
C ALA A 19 -5.72 -6.41 5.86
N GLY A 20 -5.18 -7.19 6.80
CA GLY A 20 -5.88 -8.30 7.44
C GLY A 20 -6.88 -7.84 8.52
N VAL A 21 -6.53 -6.82 9.29
CA VAL A 21 -7.37 -6.30 10.39
C VAL A 21 -8.43 -5.33 9.88
N THR A 22 -8.09 -4.48 8.91
CA THR A 22 -8.99 -3.41 8.44
C THR A 22 -9.98 -3.94 7.40
N ARG A 23 -11.28 -3.67 7.60
CA ARG A 23 -12.34 -3.96 6.61
C ARG A 23 -12.48 -2.86 5.55
N HIS A 24 -11.38 -2.22 5.16
CA HIS A 24 -11.42 -1.12 4.18
C HIS A 24 -11.81 -1.66 2.79
N PRO A 25 -12.72 -1.02 2.05
CA PRO A 25 -13.17 -1.49 0.74
C PRO A 25 -12.01 -1.59 -0.28
N SER A 26 -10.97 -0.77 -0.13
CA SER A 26 -9.80 -0.74 -1.01
C SER A 26 -8.64 -1.66 -0.56
N ARG A 27 -8.86 -2.58 0.40
CA ARG A 27 -7.81 -3.48 0.92
C ARG A 27 -7.13 -4.36 -0.14
N TRP A 28 -7.82 -4.63 -1.25
CA TRP A 28 -7.28 -5.45 -2.35
C TRP A 28 -6.08 -4.77 -3.02
N LYS A 29 -6.07 -3.43 -3.13
CA LYS A 29 -4.93 -2.66 -3.66
C LYS A 29 -3.70 -2.83 -2.78
N LEU A 30 -3.94 -2.90 -1.48
CA LEU A 30 -2.90 -3.07 -0.48
C LEU A 30 -2.30 -4.48 -0.49
N TRP A 31 -3.14 -5.50 -0.69
CA TRP A 31 -2.67 -6.87 -0.93
C TRP A 31 -1.83 -6.97 -2.20
N THR A 32 -2.23 -6.29 -3.29
CA THR A 32 -1.40 -6.22 -4.51
C THR A 32 -0.04 -5.58 -4.23
N VAL A 33 0.00 -4.55 -3.37
CA VAL A 33 1.27 -3.90 -3.01
C VAL A 33 2.16 -4.78 -2.14
N VAL A 34 1.58 -5.48 -1.16
CA VAL A 34 2.31 -6.43 -0.30
C VAL A 34 2.87 -7.59 -1.13
N VAL A 35 2.05 -8.21 -1.98
CA VAL A 35 2.48 -9.34 -2.81
C VAL A 35 3.52 -8.90 -3.85
N GLY A 36 3.28 -7.77 -4.52
CA GLY A 36 4.22 -7.21 -5.49
C GLY A 36 5.55 -6.77 -4.86
N GLY A 37 5.51 -6.14 -3.68
CA GLY A 37 6.70 -5.75 -2.93
C GLY A 37 7.49 -6.95 -2.41
N GLY A 38 6.82 -8.02 -1.98
CA GLY A 38 7.46 -9.29 -1.60
C GLY A 38 8.13 -9.98 -2.78
N LEU A 39 7.48 -10.01 -3.95
CA LEU A 39 8.06 -10.51 -5.19
C LEU A 39 9.29 -9.70 -5.61
N ALA A 40 9.23 -8.37 -5.55
CA ALA A 40 10.36 -7.50 -5.86
C ALA A 40 11.56 -7.78 -4.92
N MET A 41 11.31 -7.95 -3.61
CA MET A 41 12.37 -8.28 -2.66
C MET A 41 12.99 -9.66 -2.91
N LEU A 42 12.20 -10.65 -3.34
CA LEU A 42 12.69 -11.96 -3.73
C LEU A 42 13.59 -11.88 -4.97
N LEU A 43 13.25 -11.03 -5.95
CA LEU A 43 14.09 -10.78 -7.13
C LEU A 43 15.42 -10.11 -6.74
N GLU A 44 15.43 -9.21 -5.76
CA GLU A 44 16.66 -8.59 -5.23
C GLU A 44 17.57 -9.60 -4.51
N ILE A 45 17.01 -10.59 -3.81
CA ILE A 45 17.77 -11.61 -3.07
C ILE A 45 18.36 -12.68 -4.00
N TYR A 46 17.69 -13.00 -5.10
CA TYR A 46 18.10 -14.08 -6.00
C TYR A 46 19.22 -13.69 -6.98
N ASP A 47 19.55 -12.40 -7.07
CA ASP A 47 20.68 -11.77 -7.80
C ASP A 47 21.20 -12.60 -8.98
N PHE A 48 20.35 -12.76 -10.01
CA PHE A 48 20.74 -13.49 -11.23
C PHE A 48 21.56 -12.60 -12.16
N PRO A 49 22.66 -13.11 -12.74
CA PRO A 49 23.40 -12.39 -13.77
C PRO A 49 22.47 -12.12 -14.97
N PRO A 50 22.67 -10.99 -15.68
CA PRO A 50 21.77 -10.54 -16.74
C PRO A 50 21.54 -11.63 -17.78
N TYR A 51 20.28 -12.01 -17.99
CA TYR A 51 19.91 -12.95 -19.03
C TYR A 51 19.97 -12.21 -20.38
N GLU A 52 20.88 -12.65 -21.26
CA GLU A 52 21.16 -12.07 -22.58
C GLU A 52 21.54 -10.57 -22.61
N GLY A 53 21.98 -10.00 -21.48
CA GLY A 53 22.43 -8.60 -21.42
C GLY A 53 21.32 -7.54 -21.39
N PHE A 54 20.03 -7.95 -21.34
CA PHE A 54 18.89 -7.02 -21.35
C PHE A 54 18.04 -7.04 -20.07
N VAL A 55 17.92 -8.18 -19.40
CA VAL A 55 17.05 -8.32 -18.21
C VAL A 55 17.90 -8.79 -17.04
N ASP A 56 18.19 -7.87 -16.12
CA ASP A 56 18.76 -8.19 -14.80
C ASP A 56 17.68 -8.07 -13.71
N ALA A 57 18.04 -8.48 -12.49
CA ALA A 57 17.17 -8.32 -11.32
C ALA A 57 16.75 -6.86 -11.08
N HIS A 58 17.58 -5.90 -11.49
CA HIS A 58 17.35 -4.48 -11.31
C HIS A 58 16.30 -3.91 -12.29
N ALA A 59 16.29 -4.35 -13.54
CA ALA A 59 15.30 -3.98 -14.56
C ALA A 59 13.92 -4.55 -14.20
N LEU A 60 13.86 -5.78 -13.72
CA LEU A 60 12.63 -6.40 -13.21
C LEU A 60 12.11 -5.68 -11.96
N TRP A 61 13.00 -5.23 -11.07
CA TRP A 61 12.65 -4.38 -9.94
C TRP A 61 12.01 -3.06 -10.38
N HIS A 62 12.62 -2.35 -11.34
CA HIS A 62 12.04 -1.11 -11.87
C HIS A 62 10.70 -1.35 -12.58
N ALA A 63 10.57 -2.42 -13.37
CA ALA A 63 9.34 -2.74 -14.08
C ALA A 63 8.17 -3.07 -13.14
N THR A 64 8.45 -3.70 -11.99
CA THR A 64 7.43 -4.03 -10.99
C THR A 64 7.08 -2.81 -10.12
N THR A 65 8.05 -1.99 -9.72
CA THR A 65 7.80 -0.84 -8.83
C THR A 65 6.96 0.27 -9.46
N ILE A 66 7.01 0.46 -10.79
CA ILE A 66 6.20 1.49 -11.50
C ILE A 66 4.69 1.27 -11.32
N PRO A 67 4.08 0.14 -11.73
CA PRO A 67 2.65 -0.09 -11.54
C PRO A 67 2.27 -0.22 -10.06
N LEU A 68 3.16 -0.76 -9.22
CA LEU A 68 2.99 -0.83 -7.77
C LEU A 68 2.80 0.56 -7.14
N THR A 69 3.61 1.54 -7.55
CA THR A 69 3.53 2.92 -7.06
C THR A 69 2.22 3.57 -7.46
N TYR A 70 1.74 3.31 -8.68
CA TYR A 70 0.43 3.81 -9.12
C TYR A 70 -0.72 3.23 -8.30
N ILE A 71 -0.71 1.92 -8.04
CA ILE A 71 -1.72 1.26 -7.20
C ILE A 71 -1.68 1.80 -5.76
N TRP A 72 -0.48 2.05 -5.25
CA TRP A 72 -0.27 2.65 -3.93
C TRP A 72 -0.89 4.04 -3.82
N TRP A 73 -0.62 4.89 -4.81
CA TRP A 73 -1.22 6.22 -4.88
C TRP A 73 -2.75 6.16 -4.94
N SER A 74 -3.29 5.25 -5.75
CA SER A 74 -4.74 5.05 -5.85
C SER A 74 -5.34 4.60 -4.52
N PHE A 75 -4.65 3.77 -3.74
CA PHE A 75 -5.10 3.40 -2.39
C PHE A 75 -5.12 4.60 -1.44
N ILE A 76 -4.06 5.42 -1.43
CA ILE A 76 -3.99 6.62 -0.57
C ILE A 76 -5.13 7.58 -0.89
N LYS A 77 -5.42 7.79 -2.18
CA LYS A 77 -6.54 8.62 -2.61
C LYS A 77 -7.88 8.08 -2.09
N ASP A 78 -8.14 6.78 -2.27
CA ASP A 78 -9.37 6.16 -1.77
C ASP A 78 -9.50 6.25 -0.24
N ASP A 79 -8.40 6.06 0.49
CA ASP A 79 -8.38 6.16 1.96
C ASP A 79 -8.68 7.58 2.42
N ALA A 80 -8.10 8.59 1.75
CA ALA A 80 -8.40 10.00 2.04
C ALA A 80 -9.88 10.33 1.78
N GLU A 81 -10.45 9.89 0.65
CA GLU A 81 -11.87 10.07 0.36
C GLU A 81 -12.78 9.39 1.40
N PHE A 82 -12.43 8.16 1.81
CA PHE A 82 -13.16 7.41 2.83
C PHE A 82 -13.13 8.10 4.20
N GLN A 83 -11.96 8.60 4.62
CA GLN A 83 -11.82 9.32 5.89
C GLN A 83 -12.60 10.63 5.88
N THR A 84 -12.50 11.41 4.80
CA THR A 84 -13.27 12.66 4.67
C THR A 84 -14.77 12.40 4.69
N ALA A 85 -15.27 11.38 3.99
CA ALA A 85 -16.69 11.03 4.02
C ALA A 85 -17.17 10.63 5.43
N ASN A 86 -16.36 9.90 6.18
CA ASN A 86 -16.68 9.52 7.56
C ASN A 86 -16.71 10.72 8.52
N LEU A 87 -15.77 11.67 8.34
CA LEU A 87 -15.74 12.90 9.14
C LEU A 87 -16.97 13.77 8.86
N LEU A 88 -17.29 14.01 7.59
CA LEU A 88 -18.48 14.79 7.21
C LEU A 88 -19.77 14.15 7.73
N LYS A 89 -19.87 12.81 7.66
CA LYS A 89 -21.01 12.09 8.24
C LYS A 89 -21.09 12.30 9.75
N LYS A 90 -19.97 12.23 10.46
CA LYS A 90 -19.92 12.45 11.91
C LYS A 90 -20.32 13.88 12.29
N ASP A 91 -19.81 14.88 11.58
CA ASP A 91 -20.13 16.29 11.83
C ASP A 91 -21.62 16.56 11.58
N SER A 92 -22.19 16.00 10.50
CA SER A 92 -23.62 16.10 10.26
C SER A 92 -24.45 15.44 11.38
N ILE A 93 -24.07 14.26 11.86
CA ILE A 93 -24.78 13.60 12.97
C ILE A 93 -24.73 14.49 14.23
N LEU A 94 -23.57 15.05 14.56
CA LEU A 94 -23.43 15.94 15.72
C LEU A 94 -24.30 17.21 15.60
N GLU A 95 -24.42 17.78 14.40
CA GLU A 95 -25.30 18.94 14.15
C GLU A 95 -26.78 18.61 14.37
N TRP A 96 -27.22 17.40 14.02
CA TRP A 96 -28.59 16.94 14.27
C TRP A 96 -28.86 16.53 15.74
N GLU A 97 -27.84 16.16 16.49
CA GLU A 97 -27.95 15.67 17.88
C GLU A 97 -27.82 16.78 18.94
N VAL A 98 -27.23 17.92 18.59
CA VAL A 98 -27.25 19.13 19.42
C VAL A 98 -28.62 19.80 19.24
N PRO A 99 -29.49 19.84 20.27
CA PRO A 99 -30.73 20.59 20.18
C PRO A 99 -30.36 22.06 19.99
N GLU A 100 -30.93 22.71 18.97
CA GLU A 100 -30.89 24.17 18.85
C GLU A 100 -31.55 24.74 20.11
N GLU A 101 -30.71 25.15 21.07
CA GLU A 101 -31.12 25.72 22.33
C GLU A 101 -31.68 27.12 22.04
N TYR A 102 -33.01 27.20 21.87
CA TYR A 102 -33.81 28.43 21.86
C TYR A 102 -34.87 28.37 22.97
#